data_AF-A0A9J6E2M4-F1
#
_entry.id   AF-A0A9J6E2M4-F1
#
_cell.length_a   1.000
_cell.length_b   1.000
_cell.length_c   1.000
_cell.angle_alpha   90.00
_cell.angle_beta   90.00
_cell.angle_gamma   90.00
#
_symmetry.space_group_name_H-M   'P 1'
#
loop_
_entity.id
_entity.type
_entity.pdbx_description
1 polymer ?
#
loop_
_entity_poly.entity_id
_entity_poly.type
_entity_poly.pdbx_seq_one_letter_code
_entity_poly.pdbx_strand_id
1 'polypeptide(L)'
;MLSPALHRQVFGDVCDKLDREAVQKSVQHLKEQKLWGHTTTSLPEVDFELPPLLGCDLDEHFAELGRRYSKDYRLAAEVLSSNPLPRQPPHWNFAPGWTKYTNDGKEAVEVDYPTKRR
;
A
#
# COMPACT_ATOMS: atom_id res chain seq x y z
N MET A 1 6.68 -19.52 15.92
CA MET A 1 7.07 -18.23 16.50
C MET A 1 8.11 -17.62 15.58
N LEU A 2 8.17 -16.29 15.44
CA LEU A 2 9.27 -15.65 14.70
C LEU A 2 10.57 -15.87 15.50
N SER A 3 11.67 -16.20 14.82
CA SER A 3 12.96 -16.31 15.51
C SER A 3 13.36 -14.93 16.06
N PRO A 4 14.13 -14.84 17.17
CA PRO A 4 14.56 -13.55 17.72
C PRO A 4 15.37 -12.70 16.74
N ALA A 5 16.04 -13.35 15.79
CA ALA A 5 16.75 -12.68 14.70
C ALA A 5 15.76 -12.05 13.71
N LEU A 6 14.74 -12.79 13.29
CA LEU A 6 13.70 -12.31 12.38
C LEU A 6 12.84 -11.21 13.02
N HIS A 7 12.52 -11.34 14.31
CA HIS A 7 11.82 -10.30 15.06
C HIS A 7 12.60 -8.99 15.07
N ARG A 8 13.92 -9.05 15.31
CA ARG A 8 14.79 -7.85 15.26
C ARG A 8 14.90 -7.26 13.86
N GLN A 9 14.91 -8.08 12.82
CA GLN A 9 14.93 -7.60 11.43
C GLN A 9 13.63 -6.87 11.03
N VAL A 10 12.49 -7.25 11.60
CA VAL A 10 11.17 -6.71 11.23
C VAL A 10 10.72 -5.56 12.14
N PHE A 11 10.91 -5.69 13.45
CA PHE A 11 10.40 -4.78 14.47
C PHE A 11 11.52 -3.99 15.19
N GLY A 12 12.78 -4.18 14.80
CA GLY A 12 13.93 -3.53 15.43
C GLY A 12 14.16 -3.99 16.88
N ASP A 13 14.81 -3.13 17.67
CA ASP A 13 15.07 -3.34 19.12
C ASP A 13 13.87 -2.97 20.00
N VAL A 14 12.65 -2.94 19.45
CA VAL A 14 11.44 -2.66 20.21
C VAL A 14 11.13 -3.86 21.10
N CYS A 15 11.70 -3.84 22.29
CA CYS A 15 11.33 -4.73 23.38
C CYS A 15 10.13 -4.09 24.08
N ASP A 16 8.93 -4.36 23.57
CA ASP A 16 7.71 -3.90 24.22
C ASP A 16 7.70 -4.41 25.66
N LYS A 17 7.53 -3.48 26.62
CA LYS A 17 7.44 -3.85 28.03
C LYS A 17 6.16 -4.65 28.19
N LEU A 18 6.30 -5.98 28.28
CA LEU A 18 5.19 -6.90 28.53
C LEU A 18 4.36 -6.40 29.72
N ASP A 19 3.13 -5.98 29.45
CA ASP A 19 2.17 -5.65 30.48
C ASP A 19 1.77 -6.94 31.21
N ARG A 20 2.16 -7.02 32.48
CA ARG A 20 1.90 -8.20 33.31
C ARG A 20 0.41 -8.44 33.49
N GLU A 21 -0.41 -7.39 33.47
CA GLU A 21 -1.86 -7.51 33.63
C GLU A 21 -2.49 -8.16 32.40
N ALA A 22 -2.09 -7.75 31.19
CA ALA A 22 -2.51 -8.36 29.94
C ALA A 22 -2.12 -9.84 29.86
N VAL A 23 -0.87 -10.18 30.21
CA VAL A 23 -0.40 -11.57 30.23
C VAL A 23 -1.24 -12.42 31.18
N GLN A 24 -1.55 -11.91 32.37
CA GLN A 24 -2.32 -12.65 33.36
C GLN A 24 -3.78 -12.88 32.92
N LYS A 25 -4.41 -11.90 32.28
CA LYS A 25 -5.73 -12.05 31.64
C LYS A 25 -5.71 -13.12 30.54
N SER A 26 -4.70 -13.11 29.67
CA SER A 26 -4.55 -14.13 28.62
C SER A 26 -4.37 -15.53 29.20
N VAL A 27 -3.54 -15.69 30.24
CA VAL A 27 -3.34 -16.98 30.91
C VAL A 27 -4.63 -17.48 31.55
N GLN A 28 -5.40 -16.60 32.20
CA GLN A 28 -6.67 -16.97 32.81
C GLN A 28 -7.68 -17.45 31.75
N HIS A 29 -7.81 -16.73 30.64
CA HIS A 29 -8.69 -17.12 29.54
C HIS A 29 -8.28 -18.47 28.92
N LEU A 30 -6.98 -18.71 28.74
CA LEU A 30 -6.47 -20.00 28.23
C LEU A 30 -6.75 -21.18 29.19
N LYS A 31 -6.79 -20.93 30.51
CA LYS A 31 -7.17 -21.95 31.50
C LYS A 31 -8.67 -22.27 31.45
N GLU A 32 -9.51 -21.24 31.33
CA GLU A 32 -10.97 -21.40 31.21
C GLU A 32 -11.34 -22.21 29.97
N GLN A 33 -10.65 -21.97 28.85
CA GLN A 33 -10.83 -22.70 27.59
C GLN A 33 -10.16 -24.09 27.58
N LYS A 34 -9.52 -24.51 28.68
CA LYS A 34 -8.75 -25.77 28.77
C LYS A 34 -7.71 -25.93 27.66
N LEU A 35 -7.11 -24.82 27.20
CA LEU A 35 -6.04 -24.81 26.19
C LEU A 35 -4.66 -24.65 26.82
N TRP A 36 -4.61 -24.21 28.09
CA TRP A 36 -3.38 -24.04 28.83
C TRP A 36 -2.70 -25.38 29.16
N GLY A 37 -1.47 -25.58 28.68
CA GLY A 37 -0.68 -26.79 28.94
C GLY A 37 -0.79 -27.89 27.87
N HIS A 38 -1.56 -27.67 26.80
CA HIS A 38 -1.56 -28.58 25.65
C HIS A 38 -0.32 -28.35 24.78
N THR A 39 0.30 -29.45 24.36
CA THR A 39 1.49 -29.45 23.49
C THR A 39 1.08 -29.02 22.09
N THR A 40 1.18 -27.72 21.81
CA THR A 40 1.15 -27.23 20.44
C THR A 40 2.41 -27.73 19.75
N THR A 41 2.24 -28.40 18.61
CA THR A 41 3.34 -28.86 17.75
C THR A 41 4.21 -27.65 17.40
N SER A 42 5.37 -27.54 18.06
CA SER A 42 6.32 -26.48 17.78
C SER A 42 6.98 -26.80 16.45
N LEU A 43 6.67 -26.00 15.43
CA LEU A 43 7.41 -26.02 14.18
C LEU A 43 8.86 -25.60 14.45
N PRO A 44 9.83 -26.13 13.68
CA PRO A 44 11.23 -25.74 13.82
C PRO A 44 11.38 -24.23 13.62
N GLU A 45 12.35 -23.64 14.32
CA GLU A 45 12.69 -22.23 14.13
C GLU A 45 13.15 -22.02 12.69
N VAL A 46 12.52 -21.05 12.02
CA VAL A 46 12.86 -20.67 10.66
C VAL A 46 13.85 -19.52 10.77
N ASP A 47 15.10 -19.79 10.41
CA ASP A 47 16.11 -18.77 10.17
C ASP A 47 16.16 -18.47 8.67
N PHE A 48 15.64 -17.29 8.31
CA PHE A 48 15.72 -16.73 6.97
C PHE A 48 16.25 -15.29 7.10
N GLU A 49 17.20 -14.92 6.24
CA GLU A 49 17.71 -13.56 6.18
C GLU A 49 16.82 -12.73 5.25
N LEU A 50 16.10 -11.75 5.83
CA LEU A 50 15.30 -10.83 5.05
C LEU A 50 16.20 -9.86 4.28
N PRO A 51 15.82 -9.46 3.05
CA PRO A 51 16.42 -8.33 2.38
C PRO A 51 16.36 -7.07 3.28
N PRO A 52 17.31 -6.13 3.13
CA PRO A 52 17.31 -4.92 3.94
C PRO A 52 16.01 -4.15 3.74
N LEU A 53 15.36 -3.79 4.85
CA LEU A 53 14.19 -2.91 4.83
C LEU A 53 14.60 -1.50 4.39
N LEU A 54 13.63 -0.79 3.83
CA LEU A 54 13.79 0.61 3.46
C LEU A 54 13.35 1.45 4.67
N GLY A 55 14.30 1.89 5.49
CA GLY A 55 13.98 2.60 6.75
C GLY A 55 14.22 1.73 7.98
N CYS A 56 13.71 2.21 9.12
CA CYS A 56 13.94 1.62 10.44
C CYS A 56 12.83 0.64 10.88
N ASP A 57 11.65 0.73 10.28
CA ASP A 57 10.49 -0.10 10.59
C ASP A 57 9.68 -0.49 9.34
N LEU A 58 8.66 -1.34 9.52
CA LEU A 58 7.78 -1.75 8.44
C LEU A 58 6.95 -0.58 7.88
N ASP A 59 6.56 0.38 8.73
CA ASP A 59 5.71 1.49 8.32
C ASP A 59 6.45 2.40 7.34
N GLU A 60 7.70 2.77 7.65
CA GLU A 60 8.62 3.49 6.78
C GLU A 60 8.88 2.71 5.49
N HIS A 61 9.08 1.39 5.58
CA HIS A 61 9.31 0.55 4.40
C HIS A 61 8.14 0.60 3.42
N PHE A 62 6.92 0.35 3.90
CA PHE A 62 5.74 0.39 3.05
C PHE A 62 5.39 1.80 2.58
N ALA A 63 5.63 2.83 3.39
CA ALA A 63 5.47 4.22 2.98
C ALA A 63 6.44 4.58 1.84
N GLU A 64 7.70 4.18 1.93
CA GLU A 64 8.70 4.45 0.90
C GLU A 64 8.41 3.68 -0.39
N LEU A 65 8.04 2.40 -0.30
CA LEU A 65 7.59 1.63 -1.46
C LEU A 65 6.38 2.29 -2.11
N GLY A 66 5.38 2.66 -1.32
CA GLY A 66 4.18 3.35 -1.77
C GLY A 66 4.54 4.64 -2.50
N ARG A 67 5.41 5.48 -1.92
CA ARG A 67 5.90 6.72 -2.55
C ARG A 67 6.64 6.44 -3.87
N ARG A 68 7.53 5.45 -3.89
CA ARG A 68 8.36 5.13 -5.05
C ARG A 68 7.52 4.67 -6.23
N TYR A 69 6.57 3.75 -6.01
CA TYR A 69 5.73 3.21 -7.09
C TYR A 69 4.58 4.13 -7.47
N SER A 70 4.10 4.98 -6.56
CA SER A 70 3.04 5.95 -6.88
C SER A 70 3.55 7.24 -7.51
N LYS A 71 4.87 7.52 -7.47
CA LYS A 71 5.46 8.80 -7.90
C LYS A 71 4.98 9.26 -9.28
N ASP A 72 5.06 8.39 -10.28
CA ASP A 72 4.72 8.76 -11.66
C ASP A 72 3.22 9.06 -11.81
N TYR A 73 2.37 8.31 -11.12
CA TYR A 73 0.94 8.55 -11.07
C TYR A 73 0.59 9.83 -10.29
N ARG A 74 1.35 10.15 -9.24
CA ARG A 74 1.16 11.38 -8.47
C ARG A 74 1.52 12.61 -9.30
N LEU A 75 2.68 12.61 -9.95
CA LEU A 75 3.08 13.67 -10.89
C LEU A 75 2.07 13.82 -12.03
N ALA A 76 1.55 12.69 -12.50
CA ALA A 76 0.48 12.70 -13.47
C ALA A 76 -0.78 13.40 -12.88
N ALA A 77 -1.28 12.98 -11.73
CA ALA A 77 -2.46 13.61 -11.12
C ALA A 77 -2.25 15.12 -10.87
N GLU A 78 -1.07 15.52 -10.38
CA GLU A 78 -0.71 16.92 -10.15
C GLU A 78 -0.82 17.75 -11.45
N VAL A 79 -0.17 17.33 -12.54
CA VAL A 79 -0.24 18.04 -13.83
C VAL A 79 -1.67 18.05 -14.41
N LEU A 80 -2.45 16.99 -14.19
CA LEU A 80 -3.85 16.98 -14.63
C LEU A 80 -4.69 17.99 -13.84
N SER A 81 -4.46 18.09 -12.53
CA SER A 81 -5.18 18.99 -11.63
C SER A 81 -4.81 20.47 -11.82
N SER A 82 -3.57 20.76 -12.24
CA SER A 82 -3.12 22.14 -12.50
C SER A 82 -3.60 22.70 -13.83
N ASN A 83 -3.99 21.83 -14.77
CA ASN A 83 -4.42 22.25 -16.09
C ASN A 83 -5.87 22.77 -16.05
N PRO A 84 -6.15 23.95 -16.64
CA PRO A 84 -7.52 24.43 -16.74
C PRO A 84 -8.35 23.48 -17.59
N LEU A 85 -9.62 23.29 -17.20
CA LEU A 85 -10.55 22.50 -17.99
C LEU A 85 -10.76 23.16 -19.36
N PRO A 86 -10.74 22.37 -20.46
CA PRO A 86 -11.06 22.89 -21.78
C PRO A 86 -12.52 23.35 -21.83
N ARG A 87 -12.85 24.18 -22.82
CA ARG A 87 -14.24 24.60 -23.02
C ARG A 87 -15.11 23.40 -23.39
N GLN A 88 -16.31 23.36 -22.82
CA GLN A 88 -17.29 22.34 -23.16
C GLN A 88 -17.67 22.46 -24.65
N PRO A 89 -17.68 21.35 -25.42
CA PRO A 89 -18.10 21.39 -26.81
C PRO A 89 -19.60 21.68 -26.92
N PRO A 90 -20.04 22.43 -27.94
CA PRO A 90 -21.46 22.71 -28.16
C PRO A 90 -22.26 21.46 -28.56
N HIS A 91 -21.59 20.50 -29.22
CA HIS A 91 -22.17 19.22 -29.62
C HIS A 91 -21.20 18.09 -29.29
N TRP A 92 -21.74 17.00 -28.71
CA TRP A 92 -20.97 15.78 -28.44
C TRP A 92 -20.98 14.87 -29.66
N ASN A 93 -19.84 14.27 -29.98
CA ASN A 93 -19.75 13.24 -31.02
C ASN A 93 -20.20 11.89 -30.45
N PHE A 94 -21.26 11.32 -31.02
CA PHE A 94 -21.79 10.00 -30.66
C PHE A 94 -21.36 8.93 -31.67
N ALA A 95 -20.05 8.85 -31.93
CA ALA A 95 -19.43 7.85 -32.79
C ALA A 95 -18.73 6.76 -31.94
N PRO A 96 -18.68 5.50 -32.41
CA PRO A 96 -17.91 4.46 -31.76
C PRO A 96 -16.41 4.76 -31.84
N GLY A 97 -15.70 4.70 -30.71
CA GLY A 97 -14.25 4.95 -30.64
C GLY A 97 -13.90 6.11 -29.71
N TRP A 98 -12.65 6.59 -29.79
CA TRP A 98 -12.20 7.74 -29.01
C TRP A 98 -12.30 9.02 -29.83
N THR A 99 -12.86 10.07 -29.22
CA THR A 99 -12.91 11.41 -29.81
C THR A 99 -12.08 12.37 -28.95
N LYS A 100 -11.17 13.11 -29.58
CA LYS A 100 -10.39 14.18 -28.97
C LYS A 100 -11.00 15.53 -29.29
N TYR A 101 -11.28 16.32 -28.27
CA TYR A 101 -11.75 17.70 -28.41
C TYR A 101 -10.58 18.68 -28.30
N THR A 102 -10.60 19.72 -29.12
CA THR A 102 -9.68 20.86 -29.01
C THR A 102 -10.01 21.71 -27.78
N ASN A 103 -9.05 22.49 -27.28
CA ASN A 103 -9.24 23.32 -26.07
C ASN A 103 -10.38 24.33 -26.22
N ASP A 104 -10.64 24.77 -27.45
CA ASP A 104 -11.72 25.69 -27.81
C ASP A 104 -13.09 25.01 -27.94
N GLY A 105 -13.14 23.68 -27.88
CA GLY A 105 -14.37 22.88 -27.97
C GLY A 105 -15.01 22.84 -29.37
N LYS A 106 -14.36 23.40 -30.39
CA LYS A 106 -14.94 23.57 -31.74
C LYS A 106 -14.71 22.38 -32.65
N GLU A 107 -13.56 21.71 -32.51
CA GLU A 107 -13.16 20.61 -33.36
C GLU A 107 -13.12 19.30 -32.56
N ALA A 108 -13.68 18.26 -33.17
CA ALA A 108 -13.66 16.89 -32.69
C ALA A 108 -12.88 16.03 -33.70
N VAL A 109 -11.87 15.32 -33.22
CA VAL A 109 -11.01 14.44 -34.04
C VAL A 109 -11.11 13.02 -33.52
N GLU A 110 -11.43 12.08 -34.40
CA GLU A 110 -11.39 10.66 -34.08
C GLU A 110 -9.94 10.20 -33.91
N VAL A 111 -9.67 9.48 -32.84
CA VAL A 111 -8.36 8.96 -32.50
C VAL A 111 -8.47 7.49 -32.13
N ASP A 112 -7.43 6.71 -32.39
CA ASP A 112 -7.44 5.28 -32.04
C ASP A 112 -7.39 5.07 -30.52
N TYR A 113 -6.74 5.99 -29.79
CA TYR A 113 -6.63 5.98 -28.33
C TYR A 113 -6.30 7.38 -27.78
N PRO A 114 -6.54 7.62 -26.48
CA PRO A 114 -6.13 8.88 -25.84
C PRO A 114 -4.61 9.05 -25.86
N THR A 115 -4.11 10.04 -26.60
CA THR A 115 -2.68 10.38 -26.60
C THR A 115 -2.23 10.83 -25.21
N LYS A 116 -1.10 10.29 -24.70
CA LYS A 116 -0.56 10.69 -23.38
C LYS A 116 -0.12 12.16 -23.38
N ARG A 117 -0.60 12.89 -22.36
CA ARG A 117 -0.30 14.23 -21.82
C ARG A 117 0.22 15.34 -22.75
N ARG A 118 -0.59 16.41 -22.85
CA ARG A 118 -0.11 17.80 -22.84
C ARG A 118 -0.01 18.29 -21.39
#